data_AF-A0A814N5A8-F1
#
_entry.id   AF-A0A814N5A8-F1
#
_cell.length_a   1.000
_cell.length_b   1.000
_cell.length_c   1.000
_cell.angle_alpha   90.00
_cell.angle_beta   90.00
_cell.angle_gamma   90.00
#
_symmetry.space_group_name_H-M   'P 1'
#
loop_
_entity.id
_entity.type
_entity.pdbx_description
1 polymer ?
#
loop_
_entity_poly.entity_id
_entity_poly.type
_entity_poly.pdbx_seq_one_letter_code
_entity_poly.pdbx_strand_id
1 'polypeptide(L)'
;PSVNAALALSAPLLVPLMIFSGFFLNNSTVPSYFIWIKYLSWLNYANEILIVNQWDGILEIECPANATRCFRNGDDVIKAFGMKKDNFVLDFILLGVIIVGFRTLACAVLSLKARLKK
;
A
#
# COMPACT_ATOMS: atom_id res chain seq x y z
N PRO A 1 16.91 7.09 21.73
CA PRO A 1 16.84 7.42 20.28
C PRO A 1 16.64 8.93 20.10
N SER A 2 17.52 9.56 19.32
CA SER A 2 17.38 10.97 18.92
C SER A 2 16.45 11.10 17.71
N VAL A 3 15.89 12.29 17.50
CA VAL A 3 15.05 12.59 16.32
C VAL A 3 15.83 12.35 15.02
N ASN A 4 17.12 12.73 14.99
CA ASN A 4 17.98 12.56 13.83
C ASN A 4 18.14 11.08 13.41
N ALA A 5 18.25 10.17 14.38
CA ALA A 5 18.32 8.74 14.08
C ALA A 5 17.00 8.21 13.48
N ALA A 6 15.85 8.68 13.96
CA ALA A 6 14.56 8.30 13.40
C ALA A 6 14.38 8.82 11.97
N LEU A 7 14.78 10.07 11.71
CA LEU A 7 14.73 10.65 10.36
C LEU A 7 15.64 9.90 9.38
N ALA A 8 16.85 9.52 9.80
CA ALA A 8 17.78 8.76 8.97
C ALA A 8 17.23 7.38 8.56
N LEU A 9 16.41 6.75 9.43
CA LEU A 9 15.79 5.45 9.17
C LEU A 9 14.51 5.53 8.33
N SER A 10 13.88 6.71 8.25
CA SER A 10 12.58 6.86 7.58
C SER A 10 12.63 6.46 6.10
N ALA A 11 13.59 6.99 5.34
CA ALA A 11 13.69 6.72 3.90
C ALA A 11 14.00 5.24 3.59
N PRO A 12 15.00 4.59 4.21
CA PRO A 12 15.26 3.16 4.01
C PRO A 12 14.08 2.25 4.36
N LEU A 13 13.21 2.66 5.29
CA LEU A 13 12.01 1.91 5.65
C LEU A 13 10.86 2.16 4.67
N LEU A 14 10.68 3.39 4.20
CA LEU A 14 9.59 3.76 3.30
C LEU A 14 9.80 3.27 1.86
N VAL A 15 11.03 3.28 1.36
CA VAL A 15 11.33 2.92 -0.03
C VAL A 15 10.88 1.50 -0.37
N PRO A 16 11.19 0.45 0.42
CA PRO A 16 10.67 -0.90 0.17
C PRO A 16 9.14 -0.95 0.17
N LEU A 17 8.49 -0.28 1.14
CA LEU A 17 7.02 -0.25 1.22
C LEU A 17 6.38 0.39 -0.02
N MET A 18 7.05 1.39 -0.60
CA MET A 18 6.63 2.07 -1.82
C MET A 18 6.85 1.22 -3.07
N ILE A 19 8.00 0.52 -3.19
CA ILE A 19 8.28 -0.37 -4.32
C ILE A 19 7.26 -1.52 -4.37
N PHE A 20 6.98 -2.13 -3.22
CA PHE A 20 6.03 -3.25 -3.10
C PHE A 20 4.57 -2.80 -2.86
N SER A 21 4.25 -1.52 -3.11
CA SER A 21 2.88 -0.99 -2.95
C SER A 21 1.94 -1.37 -4.11
N GLY A 22 2.44 -2.00 -5.17
CA GLY A 22 1.66 -2.23 -6.40
C GLY A 22 1.71 -1.05 -7.37
N PHE A 23 2.27 0.11 -6.98
CA PHE A 23 2.39 1.29 -7.85
C PHE A 23 3.54 1.18 -8.85
N PHE A 24 4.75 0.82 -8.38
CA PHE A 24 5.94 0.69 -9.23
C PHE A 24 6.13 -0.72 -9.78
N LEU A 25 5.77 -1.73 -9.00
CA LEU A 25 5.92 -3.13 -9.35
C LEU A 25 4.57 -3.82 -9.15
N ASN A 26 4.11 -4.53 -10.18
CA ASN A 26 2.87 -5.28 -10.12
C ASN A 26 2.96 -6.36 -9.03
N ASN A 27 1.93 -6.48 -8.19
CA ASN A 27 1.89 -7.47 -7.12
C ASN A 27 2.09 -8.92 -7.61
N SER A 28 1.75 -9.21 -8.87
CA SER A 28 1.85 -10.53 -9.51
C SER A 28 3.27 -10.90 -9.92
N THR A 29 4.18 -9.93 -10.02
CA THR A 29 5.59 -10.16 -10.41
C THR A 29 6.53 -10.20 -9.21
N VAL A 30 6.02 -9.96 -7.99
CA VAL A 30 6.80 -10.02 -6.75
C VAL A 30 7.21 -11.47 -6.45
N PRO A 31 8.50 -11.77 -6.23
CA PRO A 31 8.93 -13.09 -5.80
C PRO A 31 8.32 -13.52 -4.46
N SER A 32 8.03 -14.81 -4.30
CA SER A 32 7.31 -15.36 -3.13
C SER A 32 7.98 -15.05 -1.79
N TYR A 33 9.31 -14.91 -1.74
CA TYR A 33 10.05 -14.58 -0.53
C TYR A 33 9.92 -13.10 -0.10
N PHE A 34 9.46 -12.20 -0.98
CA PHE A 34 9.19 -10.79 -0.66
C PHE A 34 7.70 -10.45 -0.54
N ILE A 35 6.80 -11.40 -0.84
CA ILE A 35 5.36 -11.14 -0.88
C ILE A 35 4.79 -10.63 0.45
N TRP A 36 5.41 -10.98 1.58
CA TRP A 36 4.94 -10.59 2.90
C TRP A 36 5.05 -9.08 3.17
N ILE A 37 5.99 -8.40 2.50
CA ILE A 37 6.22 -6.95 2.68
C ILE A 37 4.96 -6.16 2.30
N LYS A 38 4.22 -6.62 1.28
CA LYS A 38 2.98 -5.97 0.87
C LYS A 38 1.95 -5.91 2.01
N TYR A 39 1.88 -6.96 2.83
CA TYR A 39 0.89 -7.03 3.92
C TYR A 39 1.21 -6.09 5.09
N LEU A 40 2.47 -5.66 5.21
CA LEU A 40 2.88 -4.61 6.17
C LEU A 40 2.81 -3.21 5.58
N SER A 41 2.62 -3.08 4.26
CA SER A 41 2.65 -1.81 3.56
C SER A 41 1.28 -1.16 3.57
N TRP A 42 1.11 -0.11 4.38
CA TRP A 42 -0.07 0.76 4.29
C TRP A 42 -0.22 1.39 2.90
N LEU A 43 0.89 1.55 2.16
CA LEU A 43 0.88 2.08 0.80
C LEU A 43 0.24 1.09 -0.17
N ASN A 44 0.37 -0.22 0.05
CA ASN A 44 -0.27 -1.23 -0.79
C ASN A 44 -1.80 -1.15 -0.66
N TYR A 45 -2.32 -1.20 0.56
CA TYR A 45 -3.75 -1.08 0.82
C TYR A 45 -4.32 0.24 0.33
N ALA A 46 -3.64 1.36 0.60
CA ALA A 46 -4.08 2.67 0.11
C ALA A 46 -4.09 2.75 -1.41
N ASN A 47 -3.09 2.19 -2.09
CA ASN A 47 -3.02 2.18 -3.54
C ASN A 47 -4.12 1.32 -4.17
N GLU A 48 -4.41 0.13 -3.61
CA GLU A 48 -5.52 -0.72 -4.06
C GLU A 48 -6.87 0.01 -3.92
N ILE A 49 -7.13 0.64 -2.77
CA ILE A 49 -8.32 1.48 -2.53
C ILE A 49 -8.43 2.60 -3.57
N LEU A 50 -7.35 3.35 -3.80
CA LEU A 50 -7.36 4.49 -4.72
C LEU A 50 -7.60 4.05 -6.17
N ILE A 51 -6.95 2.97 -6.60
CA ILE A 51 -7.11 2.43 -7.95
C ILE A 51 -8.54 1.92 -8.16
N VAL A 52 -9.08 1.14 -7.22
CA VAL A 52 -10.47 0.66 -7.31
C VAL A 52 -11.44 1.84 -7.27
N ASN A 53 -11.26 2.80 -6.36
CA ASN A 53 -12.13 3.99 -6.27
C ASN A 53 -12.14 4.82 -7.56
N GLN A 54 -11.01 4.92 -8.26
CA GLN A 54 -10.89 5.74 -9.46
C GLN A 54 -11.43 5.05 -10.72
N TRP A 55 -11.26 3.74 -10.81
CA TRP A 55 -11.50 2.99 -12.05
C TRP A 55 -12.74 2.08 -11.99
N ASP A 56 -13.28 1.81 -10.81
CA ASP A 56 -14.52 1.04 -10.73
C ASP A 56 -15.69 1.79 -11.39
N GLY A 57 -16.47 1.06 -12.18
CA GLY A 57 -17.58 1.62 -12.96
C GLY A 57 -17.19 2.37 -14.25
N ILE A 58 -15.90 2.51 -14.59
CA ILE A 58 -15.48 3.11 -15.85
C ILE A 58 -15.63 2.09 -17.00
N LEU A 59 -16.65 2.28 -17.84
CA LEU A 59 -17.02 1.34 -18.90
C LEU A 59 -16.18 1.49 -20.17
N GLU A 60 -15.71 2.69 -20.47
CA GLU A 60 -14.98 2.98 -21.69
C GLU A 60 -13.83 3.96 -21.42
N ILE A 61 -12.64 3.62 -21.94
CA ILE A 61 -11.47 4.47 -21.97
C ILE A 61 -11.08 4.66 -23.43
N GLU A 62 -11.02 5.90 -23.88
CA GLU A 62 -10.64 6.21 -25.26
C GLU A 62 -9.25 5.64 -25.56
N CYS A 63 -9.20 4.78 -26.58
CA CYS A 63 -7.96 4.17 -27.03
C CYS A 63 -7.71 4.51 -28.51
N PRO A 64 -6.63 5.22 -28.83
CA PRO A 64 -6.28 5.55 -30.20
C PRO A 64 -6.14 4.32 -31.08
N ALA A 65 -6.63 4.39 -32.32
CA ALA A 65 -6.59 3.28 -33.27
C ALA A 65 -5.17 2.74 -33.55
N ASN A 66 -4.14 3.58 -33.37
CA ASN A 66 -2.74 3.21 -33.61
C ASN A 66 -2.01 2.69 -32.35
N ALA A 67 -2.71 2.53 -31.23
CA ALA A 67 -2.10 2.06 -29.99
C ALA A 67 -1.98 0.52 -29.97
N THR A 68 -0.78 0.01 -29.75
CA THR A 68 -0.50 -1.43 -29.61
C THR A 68 -0.84 -1.98 -28.23
N ARG A 69 -0.94 -1.12 -27.20
CA ARG A 69 -1.38 -1.46 -25.84
C ARG A 69 -2.20 -0.31 -25.27
N CYS A 70 -3.43 -0.59 -24.86
CA CYS A 70 -4.29 0.36 -24.16
C CYS A 70 -5.28 -0.39 -23.28
N PHE A 71 -5.77 0.29 -22.25
CA PHE A 71 -6.90 -0.17 -21.46
C PHE A 71 -8.20 0.26 -22.15
N ARG A 72 -9.20 -0.62 -22.16
CA ARG A 72 -10.50 -0.32 -22.79
C ARG A 72 -11.56 0.08 -21.78
N ASN A 73 -11.37 -0.29 -20.52
CA ASN A 73 -12.26 -0.01 -19.40
C ASN A 73 -11.45 0.04 -18.10
N GLY A 74 -12.08 0.45 -17.00
CA GLY A 74 -11.43 0.52 -15.70
C GLY A 74 -11.05 -0.85 -15.10
N ASP A 75 -11.78 -1.92 -15.45
CA ASP A 75 -11.47 -3.27 -14.99
C ASP A 75 -10.14 -3.77 -15.53
N ASP A 76 -9.81 -3.43 -16.76
CA ASP A 76 -8.51 -3.72 -17.38
C ASP A 76 -7.39 -3.02 -16.61
N VAL A 77 -7.61 -1.77 -16.18
CA VAL A 77 -6.65 -1.02 -15.37
C VAL A 77 -6.45 -1.71 -14.02
N ILE A 78 -7.53 -2.01 -13.30
CA ILE A 78 -7.48 -2.65 -11.97
C ILE A 78 -6.74 -4.00 -12.05
N LYS A 79 -7.05 -4.82 -13.07
CA LYS A 79 -6.38 -6.11 -13.31
C LYS A 79 -4.91 -5.93 -13.68
N ALA A 80 -4.57 -4.92 -14.48
CA ALA A 80 -3.19 -4.67 -14.88
C ALA A 80 -2.27 -4.24 -13.74
N PHE A 81 -2.80 -3.70 -12.65
CA PHE A 81 -2.06 -3.46 -11.40
C PHE A 81 -2.08 -4.66 -10.44
N GLY A 82 -2.81 -5.74 -10.76
CA GLY A 82 -2.94 -6.93 -9.92
C GLY A 82 -3.82 -6.71 -8.69
N MET A 83 -4.74 -5.76 -8.75
CA MET A 83 -5.66 -5.37 -7.68
C MET A 83 -7.03 -6.04 -7.85
N LYS A 84 -7.81 -6.14 -6.78
CA LYS A 84 -9.16 -6.75 -6.80
C LYS A 84 -10.19 -5.83 -6.15
N LYS A 85 -11.28 -5.59 -6.86
CA LYS A 85 -12.42 -4.80 -6.34
C LYS A 85 -12.99 -5.39 -5.04
N ASP A 86 -13.02 -6.72 -4.95
CA ASP A 86 -13.54 -7.44 -3.77
C ASP A 86 -12.74 -7.14 -2.49
N ASN A 87 -11.48 -6.72 -2.61
CA ASN A 87 -10.64 -6.38 -1.47
C ASN A 87 -10.91 -4.99 -0.90
N PHE A 88 -11.67 -4.12 -1.59
CA PHE A 88 -11.81 -2.71 -1.24
C PHE A 88 -12.14 -2.47 0.24
N VAL A 89 -13.13 -3.19 0.78
CA VAL A 89 -13.53 -3.08 2.19
C VAL A 89 -12.47 -3.66 3.13
N LEU A 90 -11.86 -4.79 2.73
CA LEU A 90 -10.80 -5.43 3.51
C LEU A 90 -9.58 -4.50 3.63
N ASP A 91 -9.19 -3.83 2.55
CA ASP A 91 -8.05 -2.91 2.52
C ASP A 91 -8.30 -1.70 3.43
N PHE A 92 -9.52 -1.15 3.42
CA PHE A 92 -9.91 -0.09 4.37
C PHE A 92 -9.78 -0.54 5.82
N ILE A 93 -10.25 -1.75 6.13
CA ILE A 93 -10.16 -2.33 7.48
C ILE A 93 -8.70 -2.54 7.89
N LEU A 94 -7.89 -3.15 7.02
CA LEU A 94 -6.48 -3.45 7.30
C LEU A 94 -5.66 -2.16 7.48
N LEU A 95 -5.96 -1.12 6.70
CA LEU A 95 -5.36 0.21 6.89
C LEU A 95 -5.70 0.77 8.28
N GLY A 96 -6.95 0.67 8.70
CA GLY A 96 -7.38 1.05 10.05
C GLY A 96 -6.66 0.26 11.15
N VAL A 97 -6.53 -1.06 10.98
CA VAL A 97 -5.81 -1.95 11.90
C VAL A 97 -4.34 -1.54 12.02
N ILE A 98 -3.66 -1.23 10.92
CA ILE A 98 -2.26 -0.77 10.95
C ILE A 98 -2.13 0.55 11.70
N ILE A 99 -3.03 1.51 11.48
CA ILE A 99 -3.01 2.80 12.18
C ILE A 99 -3.19 2.58 13.69
N VAL A 100 -4.21 1.84 14.10
CA VAL A 100 -4.48 1.57 15.52
C VAL A 100 -3.33 0.79 16.14
N GLY A 101 -2.84 -0.27 15.49
CA GLY A 101 -1.73 -1.08 15.95
C GLY A 101 -0.42 -0.29 16.11
N PHE A 102 -0.09 0.57 15.15
CA PHE A 102 1.09 1.43 15.25
C PHE A 102 0.98 2.44 16.40
N ARG A 103 -0.20 3.04 16.58
CA ARG A 103 -0.45 4.00 17.67
C ARG A 103 -0.41 3.33 19.05
N THR A 104 -1.04 2.18 19.21
CA THR A 104 -1.01 1.43 20.49
C THR A 104 0.39 0.97 20.83
N LEU A 105 1.16 0.46 19.85
CA LEU A 105 2.57 0.11 20.02
C LEU A 105 3.40 1.32 20.45
N ALA A 106 3.23 2.47 19.79
CA ALA A 106 3.93 3.71 20.15
C ALA A 106 3.60 4.15 21.59
N CYS A 107 2.32 4.14 21.97
CA CYS A 107 1.88 4.45 23.33
C CYS A 107 2.44 3.47 24.37
N ALA A 108 2.47 2.17 24.06
CA ALA A 108 3.02 1.13 24.94
C ALA A 108 4.53 1.32 25.16
N VAL A 109 5.30 1.51 24.08
CA VAL A 109 6.75 1.77 24.13
C VAL A 109 7.06 3.05 24.92
N LEU A 110 6.30 4.12 24.68
CA LEU A 110 6.46 5.39 25.40
C LEU A 110 6.14 5.22 26.89
N SER A 111 5.05 4.52 27.23
CA SER A 111 4.65 4.25 28.61
C SER A 111 5.67 3.38 29.34
N LEU A 112 6.21 2.35 28.68
CA LEU A 112 7.26 1.50 29.23
C LEU A 112 8.51 2.35 29.54
N LYS A 113 8.93 3.20 28.61
CA LYS A 113 10.07 4.09 28.83
C LYS A 113 9.84 5.12 29.94
N ALA A 114 8.64 5.67 30.03
CA ALA A 114 8.28 6.60 31.09
C ALA A 114 8.33 5.93 32.47
N ARG A 115 7.94 4.65 32.56
CA ARG A 115 8.01 3.86 33.80
C ARG A 115 9.45 3.46 34.17
N LEU A 116 10.29 3.12 33.19
CA LEU A 116 11.69 2.74 33.42
C LEU A 116 12.61 3.93 33.77
N LYS A 117 12.17 5.17 33.51
CA LYS A 117 12.92 6.39 33.85
C LYS A 117 12.55 6.95 35.23
N LYS A 118 11.51 6.41 35.87
CA LYS A 118 11.25 6.61 37.31
C LYS A 118 12.11 5.66 38.11
#